data_AF-A0A3N7DLF0-F1
#
_entry.id   AF-A0A3N7DLF0-F1
#
_cell.length_a   1.000
_cell.length_b   1.000
_cell.length_c   1.000
_cell.angle_alpha   90.00
_cell.angle_beta   90.00
_cell.angle_gamma   90.00
#
_symmetry.space_group_name_H-M   'P 1'
#
loop_
_entity.id
_entity.type
_entity.pdbx_description
1 polymer ?
#
loop_
_entity_poly.entity_id
_entity_poly.type
_entity_poly.pdbx_seq_one_letter_code
_entity_poly.pdbx_strand_id
1 'polypeptide(L)' 'MVENIKILIADDSELMRLLMKRIFSKWLNSPIVIERGNLPDTLELLRQEAFNFVLLDINMPKGDSSPIR' A
#
# COMPACT_ATOMS: atom_id res chain seq x y z
N MET A 1 6.28 18.14 12.31
CA MET A 1 6.02 17.56 10.98
C MET A 1 6.15 16.06 11.12
N VAL A 2 5.29 15.26 10.49
CA VAL A 2 5.43 13.78 10.58
C VAL A 2 6.50 13.37 9.58
N GLU A 3 7.65 12.98 10.08
CA GLU A 3 8.79 12.53 9.29
C GLU A 3 8.76 11.00 9.16
N ASN A 4 9.31 10.47 8.07
CA ASN A 4 9.47 9.04 7.81
C ASN A 4 8.16 8.23 7.76
N ILE A 5 7.12 8.75 7.10
CA ILE A 5 5.87 8.00 6.88
C ILE A 5 6.13 6.83 5.92
N LYS A 6 5.90 5.61 6.39
CA LYS A 6 5.94 4.38 5.60
C LYS A 6 4.54 4.00 5.14
N ILE A 7 4.36 3.87 3.84
CA ILE A 7 3.08 3.69 3.17
C ILE A 7 3.12 2.41 2.33
N LEU A 8 2.12 1.57 2.50
CA LEU A 8 1.86 0.44 1.60
C LEU A 8 0.73 0.79 0.64
N ILE A 9 0.96 0.59 -0.65
CA ILE A 9 -0.04 0.71 -1.70
C ILE A 9 -0.25 -0.68 -2.31
N ALA A 10 -1.42 -1.27 -2.09
CA ALA A 10 -1.82 -2.58 -2.59
C ALA A 10 -3.00 -2.41 -3.56
N ASP A 11 -2.73 -2.56 -4.85
CA ASP A 11 -3.70 -2.34 -5.93
C ASP A 11 -3.22 -3.13 -7.15
N ASP A 12 -4.09 -3.84 -7.86
CA ASP A 12 -3.67 -4.67 -9.01
C ASP A 12 -3.32 -3.81 -10.24
N SER A 13 -3.86 -2.59 -10.32
CA SER A 13 -3.58 -1.60 -11.37
C SER A 13 -2.25 -0.89 -11.15
N GLU A 14 -1.27 -1.16 -12.01
CA GLU A 14 0.03 -0.46 -12.01
C GLU A 14 -0.12 1.06 -12.18
N LEU A 15 -1.06 1.49 -13.03
CA LEU A 15 -1.34 2.91 -13.22
C LEU A 15 -1.81 3.56 -11.91
N MET A 16 -2.69 2.90 -11.16
CA MET A 16 -3.20 3.44 -9.91
C MET A 16 -2.09 3.53 -8.86
N ARG A 17 -1.25 2.50 -8.74
CA ARG A 17 -0.09 2.53 -7.83
C ARG A 17 0.86 3.69 -8.14
N LEU A 18 1.17 3.92 -9.43
CA LEU A 18 2.02 5.03 -9.86
C LEU A 18 1.38 6.40 -9.55
N LEU A 19 0.07 6.56 -9.78
CA LEU A 19 -0.65 7.80 -9.47
C LEU A 19 -0.62 8.09 -7.96
N MET A 20 -0.97 7.11 -7.14
CA MET A 20 -0.96 7.23 -5.68
C MET A 20 0.43 7.57 -5.15
N LYS A 21 1.48 6.89 -5.63
CA LYS A 21 2.87 7.19 -5.27
C LYS A 21 3.24 8.64 -5.58
N ARG A 22 2.89 9.15 -6.76
CA ARG A 22 3.13 10.56 -7.13
C ARG A 22 2.39 11.53 -6.22
N ILE A 23 1.17 11.21 -5.81
CA ILE A 23 0.42 12.02 -4.85
C ILE A 23 1.18 12.05 -3.52
N PHE A 24 1.55 10.90 -2.95
CA PHE A 24 2.27 10.88 -1.67
C PHE A 24 3.61 11.61 -1.73
N SER A 25 4.41 11.40 -2.78
CA SER A 25 5.69 12.10 -2.95
C SER A 25 5.54 13.61 -3.11
N LYS A 26 4.38 14.11 -3.56
CA LYS A 26 4.12 15.55 -3.69
C LYS A 26 3.73 16.20 -2.37
N TRP A 27 2.96 15.50 -1.54
CA TRP A 27 2.34 16.09 -0.34
C TRP A 27 3.05 15.75 0.96
N LEU A 28 3.84 14.67 0.99
CA LEU A 28 4.57 14.23 2.17
C LEU A 28 6.06 14.50 2.02
N ASN A 29 6.70 14.83 3.14
CA ASN A 29 8.14 15.06 3.17
C ASN A 29 8.87 13.70 3.28
N SER A 30 9.48 13.27 2.18
CA SER A 30 10.26 12.02 2.07
C SER A 30 9.53 10.74 2.52
N PRO A 31 8.34 10.41 1.95
CA PRO A 31 7.64 9.19 2.30
C PRO A 31 8.38 7.95 1.76
N ILE A 32 8.30 6.85 2.52
CA ILE A 32 8.75 5.53 2.07
C ILE A 32 7.52 4.80 1.52
N VAL A 33 7.43 4.70 0.20
CA VAL A 33 6.28 4.07 -0.48
C VAL A 33 6.69 2.68 -0.97
N ILE A 34 5.93 1.68 -0.54
CA ILE A 34 6.07 0.28 -0.97
C ILE A 34 4.80 -0.14 -1.70
N GLU A 35 4.97 -0.89 -2.79
CA GLU A 35 3.89 -1.23 -3.72
C GLU A 35 3.72 -2.76 -3.83
N ARG A 36 2.47 -3.22 -3.89
CA ARG A 36 2.10 -4.62 -4.14
C ARG A 36 0.93 -4.71 -5.11
N GLY A 37 1.01 -5.67 -6.04
CA GLY A 37 0.01 -5.88 -7.08
C GLY A 37 -0.96 -7.04 -6.81
N ASN A 38 -0.78 -7.76 -5.70
CA ASN A 38 -1.64 -8.90 -5.33
C ASN A 38 -1.83 -8.98 -3.80
N LEU A 39 -2.94 -9.58 -3.38
CA LEU A 39 -3.30 -9.68 -1.96
C LEU A 39 -2.36 -10.62 -1.16
N PRO A 40 -1.96 -11.82 -1.62
CA PRO A 40 -1.07 -12.69 -0.87
C PRO A 40 0.25 -12.03 -0.44
N ASP A 41 0.94 -11.36 -1.36
CA ASP A 41 2.20 -10.67 -1.08
C ASP A 41 2.00 -9.47 -0.16
N THR A 42 0.84 -8.81 -0.27
CA THR A 42 0.45 -7.70 0.62
C THR A 42 0.28 -8.20 2.05
N LEU A 43 -0.44 -9.30 2.24
CA LEU A 43 -0.67 -9.89 3.55
C LEU A 43 0.61 -10.46 4.16
N GLU A 44 1.49 -11.06 3.35
CA GLU A 44 2.80 -11.51 3.83
C GLU A 44 3.64 -10.35 4.34
N LEU A 45 3.67 -9.24 3.60
CA LEU A 45 4.42 -8.05 3.99
C LEU A 45 3.86 -7.42 5.29
N LEU A 46 2.53 -7.34 5.40
CA LEU A 46 1.86 -6.82 6.61
C LEU A 46 2.13 -7.66 7.86
N ARG A 47 2.46 -8.96 7.71
CA ARG A 47 2.90 -9.81 8.83
C ARG A 47 4.36 -9.58 9.23
N GLN A 48 5.19 -9.09 8.31
CA GLN A 48 6.63 -8.92 8.52
C GLN A 48 7.00 -7.53 9.02
N GLU A 49 6.25 -6.50 8.65
CA GLU A 49 6.57 -5.12 8.99
C GLU A 49 5.33 -4.23 9.19
N ALA A 50 5.50 -3.21 10.02
CA ALA A 50 4.48 -2.20 10.29
C ALA A 50 4.53 -1.05 9.29
N PHE A 51 3.35 -0.50 8.98
CA PHE A 51 3.16 0.67 8.13
C PHE A 51 2.39 1.74 8.89
N ASN A 52 2.65 3.00 8.57
CA ASN A 52 1.87 4.11 9.14
C ASN A 52 0.53 4.28 8.40
N PHE A 53 0.50 3.92 7.12
CA PHE A 53 -0.69 4.02 6.29
C PHE A 53 -0.70 2.90 5.24
N VAL A 54 -1.88 2.33 5.00
CA VAL A 54 -2.08 1.26 4.02
C VAL A 54 -3.26 1.67 3.14
N LEU A 55 -3.04 1.68 1.83
CA LEU A 55 -4.09 1.78 0.82
C LEU A 55 -4.24 0.40 0.22
N LEU A 56 -5.40 -0.21 0.43
CA LEU A 56 -5.72 -1.54 -0.05
C LEU A 56 -6.92 -1.44 -0.99
N ASP A 57 -6.73 -1.84 -2.24
CA ASP A 57 -7.81 -2.06 -3.17
C ASP A 57 -8.62 -3.30 -2.71
N ILE A 58 -9.94 -3.12 -2.67
CA ILE A 58 -10.89 -4.18 -2.33
C ILE A 58 -11.17 -5.11 -3.51
N ASN A 59 -10.97 -4.63 -4.74
CA ASN A 59 -11.34 -5.34 -5.97
C ASN A 59 -10.17 -6.07 -6.62
N MET A 60 -9.18 -6.48 -5.82
CA MET A 60 -8.03 -7.21 -6.33
C MET A 60 -8.44 -8.63 -6.77
N PRO A 61 -8.03 -9.10 -7.96
CA PRO A 61 -8.25 -10.47 -8.39
C PRO A 61 -7.63 -11.45 -7.39
N LYS A 62 -8.40 -12.49 -7.04
CA LYS A 62 -8.09 -13.50 -5.99
C LYS A 62 -8.16 -13.01 -4.53
N GLY A 63 -8.74 -11.84 -4.27
CA GLY A 63 -8.93 -11.33 -2.91
C GLY A 63 -10.33 -11.53 -2.37
N ASP A 64 -10.50 -12.38 -1.35
CA ASP A 64 -11.50 -12.10 -0.33
C ASP A 64 -10.91 -10.99 0.55
N SER A 65 -11.47 -9.79 0.49
CA SER A 65 -11.02 -8.62 1.27
C SER A 65 -11.43 -8.71 2.75
N SER A 66 -12.03 -9.83 3.16
CA SER A 66 -12.33 -10.12 4.55
C SER A 66 -11.05 -10.07 5.40
N PRO A 67 -10.98 -9.20 6.43
CA PRO A 67 -9.85 -9.19 7.33
C PRO A 67 -9.74 -10.55 8.03
N ILE A 68 -8.55 -11.15 8.00
CA ILE A 68 -8.24 -12.35 8.79
C ILE A 68 -8.40 -11.94 10.26
N ARG A 69 -9.38 -12.57 10.92
CA ARG A 69 -9.78 -12.31 12.31
C ARG A 69 -8.78 -12.86 13.32
#